data_AF-A0A9D1XRM5-F1
#
_entry.id   AF-A0A9D1XRM5-F1
#
_cell.length_a   1.000
_cell.length_b   1.000
_cell.length_c   1.000
_cell.angle_alpha   90.00
_cell.angle_beta   90.00
_cell.angle_gamma   90.00
#
_symmetry.space_group_name_H-M   'P 1'
#
loop_
_entity.id
_entity.type
_entity.pdbx_description
1 polymer ?
#
loop_
_entity_poly.entity_id
_entity_poly.type
_entity_poly.pdbx_seq_one_letter_code
_entity_poly.pdbx_strand_id
1 'polypeptide(L)'
;MLVIHPRDKTTAMLSVLYEGQDAHRLDQDSSNKRIREALNRVSACERILLLGHGSDKGLLSREADGRDFDRLIVNHSHAFYLRKHPGNIVAIWCHADLFGRAEGLHGLFSGMIITELSEALLYEVPTTGEELARENDRLFRRLRALLDEGVPLREIPGRLQALDDARTPLTDFNYSHFYYL
;
A
#
# COMPACT_ATOMS: atom_id res chain seq x y z
N MET A 1 -13.67 -7.84 2.15
CA MET A 1 -12.61 -6.86 2.48
C MET A 1 -12.91 -5.54 1.78
N LEU A 2 -12.46 -4.41 2.32
CA LEU A 2 -12.50 -3.12 1.62
C LEU A 2 -11.16 -2.85 0.94
N VAL A 3 -11.20 -2.47 -0.33
CA VAL A 3 -10.00 -2.09 -1.08
C VAL A 3 -10.19 -0.68 -1.65
N ILE A 4 -9.29 0.24 -1.33
CA ILE A 4 -9.19 1.54 -2.00
C ILE A 4 -7.92 1.52 -2.83
N HIS A 5 -8.10 1.39 -4.15
CA HIS A 5 -7.00 1.29 -5.11
C HIS A 5 -7.38 2.05 -6.39
N PRO A 6 -6.89 3.28 -6.58
CA PRO A 6 -7.06 4.03 -7.82
C PRO A 6 -6.51 3.25 -9.02
N ARG A 7 -7.17 3.36 -10.17
CA ARG A 7 -6.71 2.70 -11.39
C ARG A 7 -5.48 3.45 -11.92
N ASP A 8 -4.31 2.85 -11.74
CA ASP A 8 -3.05 3.27 -12.36
C ASP A 8 -2.29 2.03 -12.86
N LYS A 9 -1.74 2.11 -14.07
CA LYS A 9 -0.98 1.01 -14.68
C LYS A 9 0.34 0.77 -13.95
N THR A 10 0.97 1.79 -13.36
CA THR A 10 2.27 1.62 -12.70
C THR A 10 2.16 0.99 -11.31
N THR A 11 0.96 0.95 -10.72
CA THR A 11 0.68 0.25 -9.45
C THR A 11 -0.17 -1.01 -9.64
N ALA A 12 -0.41 -1.42 -10.89
CA ALA A 12 -1.25 -2.58 -11.22
C ALA A 12 -0.79 -3.88 -10.53
N MET A 13 0.52 -4.03 -10.27
CA MET A 13 1.07 -5.18 -9.54
C MET A 13 0.51 -5.34 -8.11
N LEU A 14 0.08 -4.24 -7.46
CA LEU A 14 -0.53 -4.30 -6.13
C LEU A 14 -1.87 -5.03 -6.12
N SER A 15 -2.50 -5.21 -7.30
CA SER A 15 -3.76 -5.96 -7.41
C SER A 15 -3.65 -7.42 -6.95
N VAL A 16 -2.45 -7.99 -6.97
CA VAL A 16 -2.17 -9.34 -6.45
C VAL A 16 -2.59 -9.50 -4.98
N LEU A 17 -2.60 -8.40 -4.21
CA LEU A 17 -2.98 -8.40 -2.80
C LEU A 17 -4.46 -8.71 -2.56
N TYR A 18 -5.33 -8.54 -3.56
CA TYR A 18 -6.76 -8.82 -3.46
C TYR A 18 -7.34 -9.63 -4.63
N GLU A 19 -6.51 -10.05 -5.58
CA GLU A 19 -6.96 -10.88 -6.70
C GLU A 19 -7.60 -12.19 -6.20
N GLY A 20 -8.75 -12.54 -6.77
CA GLY A 20 -9.53 -13.71 -6.39
C GLY A 20 -10.25 -13.60 -5.03
N GLN A 21 -10.16 -12.46 -4.33
CA GLN A 21 -10.90 -12.23 -3.08
C GLN A 21 -12.22 -11.46 -3.33
N ASP A 22 -13.21 -11.68 -2.46
CA ASP A 22 -14.43 -10.88 -2.44
C ASP A 22 -14.15 -9.50 -1.81
N ALA A 23 -13.77 -8.56 -2.68
CA ALA A 23 -13.32 -7.22 -2.32
C ALA A 23 -14.31 -6.15 -2.79
N HIS A 24 -14.80 -5.34 -1.85
CA HIS A 24 -15.48 -4.10 -2.19
C HIS A 24 -14.44 -3.06 -2.62
N ARG A 25 -14.29 -2.84 -3.93
CA ARG A 25 -13.28 -1.92 -4.48
C ARG A 25 -13.83 -0.50 -4.65
N LEU A 26 -13.05 0.47 -4.20
CA LEU A 26 -13.21 1.90 -4.44
C LEU A 26 -11.99 2.43 -5.20
N ASP A 27 -12.22 3.30 -6.17
CA ASP A 27 -11.20 3.91 -7.02
C ASP A 27 -11.47 5.43 -7.18
N GLN A 28 -10.77 6.08 -8.12
CA GLN A 28 -10.83 7.54 -8.32
C GLN A 28 -12.25 8.08 -8.59
N ASP A 29 -13.15 7.26 -9.13
CA ASP A 29 -14.55 7.65 -9.42
C ASP A 29 -15.37 7.78 -8.12
N SER A 30 -14.81 7.35 -6.98
CA SER A 30 -15.46 7.42 -5.68
C SER A 30 -15.40 8.84 -5.11
N SER A 31 -16.59 9.38 -4.82
CA SER A 31 -16.70 10.62 -4.06
C SER A 31 -16.16 10.45 -2.65
N ASN A 32 -15.68 11.54 -2.05
CA ASN A 32 -15.24 11.56 -0.67
C ASN A 32 -16.33 11.03 0.30
N LYS A 33 -17.59 11.38 0.04
CA LYS A 33 -18.76 10.85 0.77
C LYS A 33 -18.84 9.32 0.69
N ARG A 34 -18.71 8.75 -0.51
CA ARG A 34 -18.77 7.29 -0.73
C ARG A 34 -17.67 6.57 0.03
N ILE A 35 -16.45 7.12 0.05
CA ILE A 35 -15.32 6.54 0.80
C ILE A 35 -15.60 6.55 2.29
N ARG A 36 -16.08 7.67 2.84
CA ARG A 36 -16.47 7.76 4.26
C ARG A 36 -17.58 6.79 4.63
N GLU A 37 -18.60 6.65 3.77
CA GLU A 37 -19.68 5.70 3.98
C GLU A 37 -19.20 4.25 3.98
N ALA A 38 -18.30 3.90 3.06
CA ALA A 38 -17.69 2.57 3.04
C ALA A 38 -16.87 2.32 4.31
N LEU A 39 -15.94 3.21 4.67
CA LEU A 39 -15.12 3.09 5.87
C LEU A 39 -15.95 3.01 7.16
N ASN A 40 -17.12 3.66 7.20
CA ASN A 40 -18.01 3.62 8.36
C ASN A 40 -18.87 2.34 8.43
N ARG A 41 -19.03 1.61 7.32
CA ARG A 41 -19.81 0.35 7.24
C ARG A 41 -18.95 -0.89 7.40
N VAL A 42 -17.66 -0.80 7.07
CA VAL A 42 -16.72 -1.90 7.27
C VAL A 42 -16.72 -2.33 8.74
N SER A 43 -16.71 -3.63 8.97
CA SER A 43 -16.58 -4.18 10.32
C SER A 43 -15.17 -3.94 10.84
N ALA A 44 -15.01 -3.69 12.14
CA ALA A 44 -13.70 -3.51 12.75
C ALA A 44 -12.76 -4.72 12.58
N CYS A 45 -13.29 -5.91 12.26
CA CYS A 45 -12.52 -7.13 11.99
C CYS A 45 -12.20 -7.34 10.51
N GLU A 46 -12.76 -6.53 9.61
CA GLU A 46 -12.58 -6.66 8.18
C GLU A 46 -11.35 -5.87 7.73
N ARG A 47 -10.54 -6.50 6.86
CA ARG A 47 -9.30 -5.89 6.35
C ARG A 47 -9.59 -4.73 5.39
N ILE A 48 -8.83 -3.66 5.56
CA ILE A 48 -8.83 -2.50 4.67
C ILE A 48 -7.48 -2.44 3.95
N LEU A 49 -7.50 -2.56 2.63
CA LEU A 49 -6.32 -2.35 1.79
C LEU A 49 -6.38 -0.96 1.16
N LEU A 50 -5.31 -0.19 1.31
CA LEU A 50 -5.13 1.14 0.74
C LEU A 50 -3.89 1.11 -0.14
N LEU A 51 -4.05 1.13 -1.45
CA LEU A 51 -3.00 0.73 -2.40
C LEU A 51 -2.84 1.77 -3.50
N GLY A 52 -1.59 2.08 -3.89
CA GLY A 52 -1.30 2.88 -5.07
C GLY A 52 -0.12 3.82 -4.87
N HIS A 53 -0.22 5.00 -5.48
CA HIS A 53 0.72 6.10 -5.28
C HIS A 53 0.31 6.97 -4.11
N GLY A 54 1.27 7.67 -3.50
CA GLY A 54 0.93 8.56 -2.41
C GLY A 54 2.12 9.35 -1.88
N SER A 55 1.85 10.04 -0.78
CA SER A 55 2.84 10.76 0.00
C SER A 55 2.53 10.64 1.50
N ASP A 56 3.27 11.38 2.31
CA ASP A 56 2.98 11.58 3.73
C ASP A 56 1.60 12.24 3.97
N LYS A 57 0.95 12.80 2.92
CA LYS A 57 -0.40 13.40 2.99
C LYS A 57 -1.53 12.42 2.67
N GLY A 58 -1.21 11.23 2.15
CA GLY A 58 -2.16 10.16 1.87
C GLY A 58 -2.06 9.56 0.47
N LEU A 59 -3.10 8.81 0.10
CA LEU A 59 -3.17 8.06 -1.15
C LEU A 59 -3.64 8.97 -2.29
N LEU A 60 -2.86 9.02 -3.36
CA LEU A 60 -3.11 9.82 -4.56
C LEU A 60 -3.96 9.05 -5.56
N SER A 61 -4.71 9.80 -6.37
CA SER A 61 -5.44 9.30 -7.54
C SER A 61 -5.19 10.22 -8.73
N ARG A 62 -5.11 9.63 -9.92
CA ARG A 62 -5.04 10.35 -11.20
C ARG A 62 -6.41 10.38 -11.86
N GLU A 63 -6.73 11.50 -12.47
CA GLU A 63 -7.89 11.60 -13.35
C GLU A 63 -7.68 10.75 -14.62
N ALA A 64 -8.78 10.39 -15.28
CA ALA A 64 -8.75 9.48 -16.43
C ALA A 64 -7.95 10.01 -17.64
N ASP A 65 -7.66 11.31 -17.70
CA ASP A 65 -6.86 11.93 -18.77
C ASP A 65 -5.34 11.90 -18.49
N GLY A 66 -4.93 11.37 -17.33
CA GLY A 66 -3.61 10.81 -17.10
C GLY A 66 -2.45 11.79 -17.00
N ARG A 67 -2.68 13.09 -16.89
CA ARG A 67 -1.58 14.08 -16.94
C ARG A 67 -0.93 14.34 -15.58
N ASP A 68 -1.69 14.41 -14.48
CA ASP A 68 -1.13 14.70 -13.15
C ASP A 68 -1.84 13.94 -12.01
N PHE A 69 -1.20 13.86 -10.84
CA PHE A 69 -1.87 13.42 -9.61
C PHE A 69 -2.71 14.58 -9.05
N ASP A 70 -3.97 14.61 -9.45
CA ASP A 70 -4.82 15.79 -9.21
C ASP A 70 -5.52 15.77 -7.85
N ARG A 71 -5.53 14.63 -7.15
CA ARG A 71 -6.33 14.44 -5.94
C ARG A 71 -5.75 13.42 -4.98
N LEU A 72 -5.93 13.69 -3.68
CA LEU A 72 -5.83 12.68 -2.63
C LEU A 72 -7.18 11.97 -2.45
N ILE A 73 -7.25 10.70 -2.83
CA ILE A 73 -8.42 9.84 -2.62
C ILE A 73 -8.59 9.48 -1.14
N VAL A 74 -7.48 9.25 -0.44
CA VAL A 74 -7.41 9.10 1.03
C VAL A 74 -6.49 10.18 1.58
N ASN A 75 -6.92 10.84 2.64
CA ASN A 75 -6.24 11.97 3.26
C ASN A 75 -6.73 12.15 4.71
N HIS A 76 -6.23 13.18 5.39
CA HIS A 76 -6.62 13.56 6.76
C HIS A 76 -8.13 13.48 7.03
N SER A 77 -8.98 13.89 6.07
CA SER A 77 -10.44 13.90 6.25
C SER A 77 -11.08 12.50 6.42
N HIS A 78 -10.30 11.44 6.16
CA HIS A 78 -10.70 10.05 6.35
C HIS A 78 -10.12 9.42 7.62
N ALA A 79 -9.15 10.06 8.27
CA ALA A 79 -8.43 9.52 9.42
C ALA A 79 -9.37 9.13 10.57
N PHE A 80 -10.39 9.95 10.85
CA PHE A 80 -11.41 9.63 11.85
C PHE A 80 -12.09 8.28 11.63
N TYR A 81 -12.36 7.92 10.37
CA TYR A 81 -13.00 6.64 10.04
C TYR A 81 -12.00 5.50 10.09
N LEU A 82 -10.76 5.73 9.63
CA LEU A 82 -9.69 4.73 9.65
C LEU A 82 -9.29 4.33 11.08
N ARG A 83 -9.25 5.26 12.03
CA ARG A 83 -8.96 4.97 13.45
C ARG A 83 -9.93 3.98 14.11
N LYS A 84 -11.10 3.75 13.51
CA LYS A 84 -12.08 2.75 13.99
C LYS A 84 -11.69 1.30 13.65
N HIS A 85 -10.60 1.10 12.91
CA HIS A 85 -10.14 -0.19 12.40
C HIS A 85 -8.70 -0.52 12.86
N PRO A 86 -8.40 -0.50 14.17
CA PRO A 86 -7.05 -0.65 14.66
C PRO A 86 -6.48 -2.04 14.31
N GLY A 87 -5.30 -2.05 13.69
CA GLY A 87 -4.58 -3.28 13.36
C GLY A 87 -5.12 -4.06 12.17
N ASN A 88 -6.09 -3.52 11.44
CA ASN A 88 -6.70 -4.16 10.25
C ASN A 88 -6.45 -3.39 8.94
N ILE A 89 -5.65 -2.33 8.99
CA ILE A 89 -5.25 -1.54 7.84
C ILE A 89 -3.95 -2.10 7.26
N VAL A 90 -3.92 -2.26 5.93
CA VAL A 90 -2.69 -2.46 5.15
C VAL A 90 -2.61 -1.35 4.11
N ALA A 91 -1.58 -0.51 4.21
CA ALA A 91 -1.41 0.70 3.43
C ALA A 91 -0.09 0.66 2.67
N ILE A 92 -0.17 0.53 1.34
CA ILE A 92 0.97 0.38 0.45
C ILE A 92 1.00 1.54 -0.56
N TRP A 93 1.87 2.52 -0.27
CA TRP A 93 2.32 3.59 -1.16
C TRP A 93 3.58 4.23 -0.55
N CYS A 94 4.31 5.05 -1.33
CA CYS A 94 5.50 5.73 -0.84
C CYS A 94 5.18 6.65 0.35
N HIS A 95 5.80 6.37 1.51
CA HIS A 95 5.60 7.09 2.78
C HIS A 95 4.21 6.93 3.42
N ALA A 96 3.55 5.78 3.23
CA ALA A 96 2.32 5.46 3.93
C ALA A 96 2.48 5.42 5.45
N ASP A 97 3.65 5.01 5.94
CA ASP A 97 3.99 5.00 7.37
C ASP A 97 3.97 6.40 7.98
N LEU A 98 4.47 7.42 7.27
CA LEU A 98 4.45 8.81 7.73
C LEU A 98 3.02 9.32 7.87
N PHE A 99 2.16 9.02 6.89
CA PHE A 99 0.74 9.31 6.98
C PHE A 99 0.09 8.58 8.17
N GLY A 100 0.36 7.28 8.32
CA GLY A 100 -0.17 6.47 9.42
C GLY A 100 0.23 7.02 10.80
N ARG A 101 1.49 7.41 10.98
CA ARG A 101 1.99 8.04 12.22
C ARG A 101 1.35 9.39 12.49
N ALA A 102 1.32 10.27 11.48
CA ALA A 102 0.73 11.62 11.61
C ALA A 102 -0.76 11.56 11.96
N GLU A 103 -1.47 10.57 11.41
CA GLU A 103 -2.89 10.39 11.62
C GLU A 103 -3.24 9.42 12.75
N GLY A 104 -2.27 8.87 13.49
CA GLY A 104 -2.52 7.94 14.60
C GLY A 104 -3.29 6.68 14.16
N LEU A 105 -2.91 6.10 13.02
CA LEU A 105 -3.46 4.86 12.47
C LEU A 105 -2.61 3.67 12.90
N HIS A 106 -3.25 2.51 13.06
CA HIS A 106 -2.60 1.26 13.47
C HIS A 106 -2.83 0.16 12.43
N GLY A 107 -1.78 -0.58 12.08
CA GLY A 107 -1.79 -1.50 10.95
C GLY A 107 -0.42 -1.68 10.31
N LEU A 108 -0.39 -2.27 9.11
CA LEU A 108 0.82 -2.45 8.30
C LEU A 108 0.93 -1.31 7.27
N PHE A 109 2.04 -0.61 7.24
CA PHE A 109 2.30 0.51 6.35
C PHE A 109 3.65 0.35 5.65
N SER A 110 3.71 0.67 4.37
CA SER A 110 5.00 0.83 3.69
C SER A 110 5.62 2.20 3.99
N GLY A 111 6.94 2.23 4.08
CA GLY A 111 7.71 3.46 3.94
C GLY A 111 7.89 3.84 2.48
N MET A 112 9.10 4.31 2.14
CA MET A 112 9.50 4.38 0.74
C MET A 112 9.61 2.97 0.16
N ILE A 113 9.02 2.73 -1.02
CA ILE A 113 9.19 1.50 -1.79
C ILE A 113 9.56 1.90 -3.20
N ILE A 114 10.66 1.36 -3.71
CA ILE A 114 11.16 1.67 -5.04
C ILE A 114 10.45 0.78 -6.06
N THR A 115 9.63 1.40 -6.89
CA THR A 115 8.81 0.79 -7.95
C THR A 115 9.10 1.38 -9.33
N GLU A 116 9.87 2.46 -9.40
CA GLU A 116 10.31 3.08 -10.65
C GLU A 116 11.83 3.33 -10.66
N LEU A 117 12.44 3.36 -11.86
CA LEU A 117 13.88 3.63 -12.00
C LEU A 117 14.26 5.05 -11.58
N SER A 118 13.35 6.00 -11.71
CA SER A 118 13.48 7.38 -11.22
C SER A 118 13.64 7.41 -9.69
N GLU A 119 12.85 6.62 -8.97
CA GLU A 119 12.95 6.47 -7.51
C GLU A 119 14.27 5.80 -7.13
N ALA A 120 14.67 4.73 -7.84
CA ALA A 120 15.94 4.06 -7.60
C ALA A 120 17.14 5.02 -7.74
N LEU A 121 17.12 5.88 -8.76
CA LEU A 121 18.15 6.90 -8.96
C LEU A 121 18.12 7.96 -7.84
N LEU A 122 16.93 8.44 -7.47
CA LEU A 122 16.76 9.46 -6.43
C LEU A 122 17.26 8.99 -5.05
N TYR A 123 17.03 7.71 -4.73
CA TYR A 123 17.42 7.10 -3.46
C TYR A 123 18.79 6.40 -3.55
N GLU A 124 19.50 6.55 -4.66
CA GLU A 124 20.83 5.98 -4.89
C GLU A 124 20.88 4.45 -4.69
N VAL A 125 19.82 3.75 -5.09
CA VAL A 125 19.70 2.29 -5.00
C VAL A 125 20.01 1.67 -6.37
N PRO A 126 21.15 0.98 -6.53
CA PRO A 126 21.50 0.34 -7.79
C PRO A 126 20.51 -0.77 -8.13
N THR A 127 19.89 -0.67 -9.31
CA THR A 127 19.01 -1.72 -9.85
C THR A 127 18.85 -1.57 -11.36
N THR A 128 18.17 -2.54 -11.97
CA THR A 128 17.78 -2.52 -13.38
C THR A 128 16.26 -2.57 -13.52
N GLY A 129 15.72 -2.16 -14.67
CA GLY A 129 14.27 -2.24 -14.90
C GLY A 129 13.73 -3.68 -14.83
N GLU A 130 14.55 -4.66 -15.25
CA GLU A 130 14.19 -6.08 -15.19
C GLU A 130 14.13 -6.59 -13.74
N GLU A 131 15.16 -6.30 -12.95
CA GLU A 131 15.19 -6.64 -11.53
C GLU A 131 14.05 -5.97 -10.77
N LEU A 132 13.81 -4.67 -11.03
CA LEU A 132 12.74 -3.92 -10.41
C LEU A 132 11.38 -4.55 -10.65
N ALA A 133 11.08 -4.95 -11.89
CA ALA A 133 9.81 -5.59 -12.23
C ALA A 133 9.68 -6.96 -11.55
N ARG A 134 10.73 -7.78 -11.60
CA ARG A 134 10.75 -9.14 -11.05
C ARG A 134 10.63 -9.15 -9.52
N GLU A 135 11.44 -8.35 -8.84
CA GLU A 135 11.52 -8.38 -7.37
C GLU A 135 10.32 -7.70 -6.70
N ASN A 136 9.72 -6.68 -7.34
CA ASN A 136 8.48 -6.10 -6.83
C ASN A 136 7.28 -7.04 -6.98
N ASP A 137 7.12 -7.72 -8.12
CA ASP A 137 6.09 -8.77 -8.26
C ASP A 137 6.27 -9.85 -7.18
N ARG A 138 7.51 -10.29 -6.95
CA ARG A 138 7.85 -11.26 -5.93
C ARG A 138 7.54 -10.78 -4.51
N LEU A 139 7.89 -9.54 -4.18
CA LEU A 139 7.61 -8.91 -2.88
C LEU A 139 6.10 -8.90 -2.58
N PHE A 140 5.28 -8.43 -3.53
CA PHE A 140 3.84 -8.33 -3.29
C PHE A 140 3.14 -9.70 -3.30
N ARG A 141 3.64 -10.68 -4.05
CA ARG A 141 3.19 -12.08 -3.93
C ARG A 141 3.52 -12.69 -2.56
N ARG A 142 4.71 -12.41 -2.03
CA ARG A 142 5.10 -12.84 -0.67
C ARG A 142 4.23 -12.18 0.39
N LEU A 143 4.00 -10.87 0.28
CA LEU A 143 3.07 -10.17 1.16
C LEU A 143 1.67 -10.78 1.07
N ARG A 144 1.19 -11.07 -0.14
CA ARG A 144 -0.10 -11.75 -0.33
C ARG A 144 -0.16 -13.10 0.38
N ALA A 145 0.87 -13.94 0.23
CA ALA A 145 0.93 -15.24 0.89
C ALA A 145 0.84 -15.12 2.43
N LEU A 146 1.60 -14.18 3.02
CA LEU A 146 1.54 -13.92 4.47
C LEU A 146 0.13 -13.48 4.92
N LEU A 147 -0.55 -12.66 4.12
CA LEU A 147 -1.91 -12.21 4.42
C LEU A 147 -2.94 -13.36 4.36
N ASP A 148 -2.78 -14.28 3.41
CA ASP A 148 -3.65 -15.45 3.21
C ASP A 148 -3.41 -16.52 4.30
N GLU A 149 -2.17 -16.68 4.76
CA GLU A 149 -1.82 -17.54 5.90
C GLU A 149 -2.35 -17.00 7.24
N GLY A 150 -2.91 -15.79 7.26
CA GLY A 150 -3.41 -15.16 8.48
C GLY A 150 -2.30 -14.72 9.44
N VAL A 151 -1.08 -14.48 8.93
CA VAL A 151 0.03 -13.97 9.73
C VAL A 151 -0.38 -12.64 10.38
N PRO A 152 -0.17 -12.46 11.70
CA PRO A 152 -0.44 -11.18 12.36
C PRO A 152 0.34 -10.04 11.70
N LEU A 153 -0.30 -8.91 11.41
CA LEU A 153 0.34 -7.79 10.70
C LEU A 153 1.65 -7.31 11.35
N ARG A 154 1.74 -7.39 12.69
CA ARG A 154 2.96 -7.05 13.45
C ARG A 154 4.17 -7.94 13.15
N GLU A 155 3.94 -9.16 12.67
CA GLU A 155 5.00 -10.12 12.34
C GLU A 155 5.44 -9.99 10.87
N ILE A 156 4.60 -9.40 10.01
CA ILE A 156 4.84 -9.33 8.57
C ILE A 156 6.17 -8.64 8.22
N PRO A 157 6.56 -7.50 8.81
CA PRO A 157 7.85 -6.87 8.49
C PRO A 157 9.05 -7.82 8.66
N GLY A 158 9.13 -8.51 9.80
CA GLY A 158 10.21 -9.46 10.07
C GLY A 158 10.17 -10.68 9.15
N ARG A 159 8.97 -11.19 8.85
CA ARG A 159 8.81 -12.34 7.95
C ARG A 159 9.14 -11.99 6.50
N LEU A 160 8.75 -10.82 6.02
CA LEU A 160 9.13 -10.35 4.69
C LEU A 160 10.66 -10.30 4.58
N GLN A 161 11.35 -9.63 5.51
CA GLN A 161 12.82 -9.55 5.50
C GLN A 161 13.50 -10.93 5.52
N ALA A 162 12.92 -11.91 6.21
CA ALA A 162 13.42 -13.28 6.22
C ALA A 162 13.18 -14.02 4.88
N LEU A 163 12.17 -13.62 4.13
CA LEU A 163 11.86 -14.17 2.80
C LEU A 163 12.73 -13.57 1.70
N ASP A 164 13.47 -12.48 1.94
CA ASP A 164 14.40 -11.93 0.94
C ASP A 164 15.61 -12.87 0.76
N ASP A 165 15.64 -13.51 -0.39
CA ASP A 165 16.68 -14.40 -0.87
C ASP A 165 17.57 -13.77 -1.95
N ALA A 166 17.13 -12.66 -2.56
CA ALA A 166 17.89 -11.98 -3.60
C ALA A 166 19.01 -11.12 -2.97
N ARG A 167 18.72 -10.48 -1.83
CA ARG A 167 19.71 -9.69 -1.04
C ARG A 167 20.47 -8.68 -1.91
N THR A 168 19.75 -8.02 -2.79
CA THR A 168 20.29 -6.94 -3.63
C THR A 168 19.99 -5.60 -2.96
N PRO A 169 20.67 -4.50 -3.37
CA PRO A 169 20.35 -3.18 -2.82
C PRO A 169 18.86 -2.83 -2.93
N LEU A 170 18.19 -3.21 -4.02
CA LEU A 170 16.76 -3.01 -4.19
C LEU A 170 15.93 -3.82 -3.19
N THR A 171 16.20 -5.11 -3.04
CA THR A 171 15.39 -5.96 -2.16
C THR A 171 15.64 -5.65 -0.69
N ASP A 172 16.89 -5.44 -0.29
CA ASP A 172 17.21 -5.02 1.07
C ASP A 172 16.50 -3.69 1.42
N PHE A 173 16.44 -2.74 0.47
CA PHE A 173 15.67 -1.51 0.63
C PHE A 173 14.17 -1.82 0.76
N ASN A 174 13.53 -2.39 -0.25
CA ASN A 174 12.06 -2.53 -0.25
C ASN A 174 11.55 -3.41 0.89
N TYR A 175 12.23 -4.52 1.22
CA TYR A 175 11.80 -5.45 2.28
C TYR A 175 11.98 -4.87 3.68
N SER A 176 12.92 -3.94 3.88
CA SER A 176 13.11 -3.27 5.17
C SER A 176 12.13 -2.12 5.43
N HIS A 177 11.41 -1.65 4.40
CA HIS A 177 10.51 -0.50 4.48
C HIS A 177 9.04 -0.90 4.68
N PHE A 178 8.79 -1.91 5.50
CA PHE A 178 7.46 -2.23 6.01
C PHE A 178 7.42 -2.04 7.53
N TYR A 179 6.40 -1.34 8.01
CA TYR A 179 6.28 -0.94 9.40
C TYR A 179 4.91 -1.34 9.95
N TYR A 180 4.90 -1.95 11.12
CA TYR A 180 3.68 -2.08 11.91
C TYR A 180 3.60 -0.90 12.88
N LEU A 181 2.48 -0.17 12.85
CA LEU A 181 2.19 0.98 13.70
C LEU A 181 1.11 0.65 14.75
#